data_AF-A0A956KMP1-F1
#
_entry.id   AF-A0A956KMP1-F1
#
_cell.length_a   1.000
_cell.length_b   1.000
_cell.length_c   1.000
_cell.angle_alpha   90.00
_cell.angle_beta   90.00
_cell.angle_gamma   90.00
#
_symmetry.space_group_name_H-M   'P 1'
#
loop_
_entity.id
_entity.type
_entity.pdbx_description
1 polymer ?
#
loop_
_entity_poly.entity_id
_entity_poly.type
_entity_poly.pdbx_seq_one_letter_code
_entity_poly.pdbx_strand_id
1 'polypeptide(L)'
;MTDASDLETNPLVRETFRIPFHEIEAAHVEPAVEALLAQAEAELRALVELPEGTVRTRKNTLDVFEELGRGLEWAVGVVAHLESVVTSEPLREAYEAVQPKVSAFGSKVFQDAGLYRAIHEFAATDEAAALDPTAARMLKNTLAAFRRNGAELDEAGKARLTAIDIELAKLTLDFSQNTLDDINSFELLVGDEARLAGLPESAREAARASAAQKGQDGWRLTLQAPSWIPVMLYLDDRELRRTIWTALNDRASSGEHDNRDLVVRILRLRQEKATLLGYANFADLVLEDRMAQDGAAARGFVDDLRRRSEPFFAEESEALKAFVREQDPDYGELQGWDVAYWSERQRKALYDFDDEQLRPYFPLESVLSGMFDLAHRLYGISVEVVDDLPTWHESVRTYRIRDGEHDLGCFYADLHPRESKRPGAWMNSLVTGLPRAGRPHLGLICANLNEALGDKPALLTHREVETVFHEFGHLLHHMLSEVEIPSLAGTNVAWDFVELP
;
A
#
# COMPACT_ATOMS: atom_id res chain seq x y z
N MET A 1 31.27 3.61 -14.44
CA MET A 1 32.14 2.86 -13.50
C MET A 1 32.12 3.64 -12.21
N THR A 2 31.14 3.35 -11.37
CA THR A 2 31.12 3.77 -9.97
C THR A 2 32.35 3.17 -9.28
N ASP A 3 33.06 3.97 -8.48
CA ASP A 3 34.24 3.50 -7.77
C ASP A 3 33.82 2.42 -6.75
N ALA A 4 34.63 1.38 -6.56
CA ALA A 4 34.28 0.29 -5.64
C ALA A 4 34.13 0.80 -4.19
N SER A 5 34.80 1.92 -3.85
CA SER A 5 34.64 2.61 -2.57
C SER A 5 33.25 3.22 -2.39
N ASP A 6 32.61 3.68 -3.46
CA ASP A 6 31.30 4.36 -3.40
C ASP A 6 30.16 3.36 -3.19
N LEU A 7 30.33 2.10 -3.63
CA LEU A 7 29.38 1.03 -3.35
C LEU A 7 29.51 0.50 -1.92
N GLU A 8 30.72 0.46 -1.33
CA GLU A 8 30.90 0.02 0.06
C GLU A 8 30.20 0.93 1.07
N THR A 9 30.07 2.22 0.76
CA THR A 9 29.38 3.21 1.60
C THR A 9 27.93 3.48 1.17
N ASN A 10 27.44 2.86 0.10
CA ASN A 10 26.08 3.09 -0.37
C ASN A 10 25.07 2.51 0.65
N PRO A 11 24.12 3.31 1.17
CA PRO A 11 23.18 2.86 2.20
C PRO A 11 22.21 1.78 1.71
N LEU A 12 22.04 1.60 0.40
CA LEU A 12 21.10 0.67 -0.21
C LEU A 12 21.70 -0.71 -0.55
N VAL A 13 22.99 -0.98 -0.33
CA VAL A 13 23.58 -2.30 -0.67
C VAL A 13 23.56 -3.31 0.48
N ARG A 14 23.11 -2.92 1.68
CA ARG A 14 23.09 -3.80 2.86
C ARG A 14 21.80 -3.65 3.64
N GLU A 15 21.09 -4.75 3.84
CA GLU A 15 19.95 -4.81 4.75
C GLU A 15 20.38 -4.46 6.18
N THR A 16 19.76 -3.45 6.75
CA THR A 16 19.97 -3.05 8.15
C THR A 16 18.62 -2.84 8.84
N PHE A 17 18.57 -3.15 10.14
CA PHE A 17 17.39 -2.86 10.95
C PHE A 17 17.21 -1.35 11.18
N ARG A 18 18.32 -0.61 11.35
CA ARG A 18 18.31 0.85 11.44
C ARG A 18 18.57 1.43 10.05
N ILE A 19 17.52 1.45 9.22
CA ILE A 19 17.62 1.94 7.85
C ILE A 19 18.01 3.42 7.88
N PRO A 20 19.12 3.84 7.26
CA PRO A 20 19.59 5.22 7.30
C PRO A 20 18.81 6.09 6.31
N PHE A 21 17.49 6.23 6.48
CA PHE A 21 16.62 6.96 5.54
C PHE A 21 17.12 8.37 5.19
N HIS A 22 17.67 9.08 6.18
CA HIS A 22 18.25 10.41 6.02
C HIS A 22 19.54 10.47 5.17
N GLU A 23 20.18 9.34 4.88
CA GLU A 23 21.37 9.25 4.03
C GLU A 23 21.04 8.73 2.63
N ILE A 24 19.79 8.31 2.36
CA ILE A 24 19.40 7.75 1.07
C ILE A 24 19.04 8.88 0.11
N GLU A 25 19.83 9.03 -0.94
CA GLU A 25 19.63 9.99 -2.01
C GLU A 25 19.34 9.28 -3.34
N ALA A 26 18.72 9.98 -4.30
CA ALA A 26 18.41 9.46 -5.63
C ALA A 26 19.66 8.88 -6.34
N ALA A 27 20.82 9.51 -6.15
CA ALA A 27 22.10 9.07 -6.73
C ALA A 27 22.57 7.68 -6.23
N HIS A 28 22.03 7.20 -5.11
CA HIS A 28 22.36 5.87 -4.58
C HIS A 28 21.60 4.74 -5.27
N VAL A 29 20.46 5.02 -5.89
CA VAL A 29 19.49 4.02 -6.37
C VAL A 29 20.07 3.20 -7.52
N GLU A 30 20.45 3.83 -8.64
CA GLU A 30 20.94 3.11 -9.81
C GLU A 30 22.21 2.28 -9.50
N PRO A 31 23.25 2.82 -8.84
CA PRO A 31 24.45 2.03 -8.53
C PRO A 31 24.16 0.84 -7.60
N ALA A 32 23.33 1.02 -6.58
CA ALA A 32 22.99 -0.06 -5.65
C ALA A 32 22.23 -1.18 -6.37
N VAL A 33 21.20 -0.82 -7.15
CA VAL A 33 20.39 -1.80 -7.88
C VAL A 33 21.22 -2.55 -8.92
N GLU A 34 22.12 -1.88 -9.65
CA GLU A 34 23.00 -2.56 -10.60
C GLU A 34 23.95 -3.56 -9.92
N ALA A 35 24.54 -3.19 -8.79
CA ALA A 35 25.40 -4.09 -8.02
C ALA A 35 24.64 -5.29 -7.46
N LEU A 36 23.46 -5.05 -6.89
CA LEU A 36 22.61 -6.09 -6.30
C LEU A 36 21.99 -7.00 -7.35
N LEU A 37 21.67 -6.50 -8.55
CA LEU A 37 21.29 -7.34 -9.69
C LEU A 37 22.43 -8.27 -10.09
N ALA A 38 23.66 -7.77 -10.18
CA ALA A 38 24.81 -8.61 -10.50
C ALA A 38 25.07 -9.68 -9.43
N GLN A 39 24.84 -9.34 -8.16
CA GLN A 39 24.89 -10.29 -7.05
C GLN A 39 23.79 -11.35 -7.16
N ALA A 40 22.54 -10.95 -7.36
CA ALA A 40 21.40 -11.86 -7.48
C ALA A 40 21.54 -12.80 -8.68
N GLU A 41 22.14 -12.33 -9.78
CA GLU A 41 22.52 -13.15 -10.95
C GLU A 41 23.62 -14.18 -10.63
N ALA A 42 24.53 -13.87 -9.70
CA ALA A 42 25.53 -14.82 -9.23
C ALA A 42 24.90 -15.86 -8.28
N GLU A 43 24.00 -15.43 -7.40
CA GLU A 43 23.23 -16.30 -6.50
C GLU A 43 22.37 -17.30 -7.29
N LEU A 44 21.65 -16.82 -8.31
CA LEU A 44 20.86 -17.66 -9.21
C LEU A 44 21.73 -18.74 -9.87
N ARG A 45 22.87 -18.34 -10.45
CA ARG A 45 23.81 -19.29 -11.07
C ARG A 45 24.33 -20.31 -10.08
N ALA A 46 24.73 -19.89 -8.88
CA ALA A 46 25.25 -20.78 -7.84
C ALA A 46 24.22 -21.82 -7.40
N LEU A 47 22.93 -21.45 -7.34
CA LEU A 47 21.85 -22.38 -7.02
C LEU A 47 21.56 -23.36 -8.17
N VAL A 48 21.63 -22.91 -9.42
CA VAL A 48 21.42 -23.76 -10.60
C VAL A 48 22.58 -24.73 -10.80
N GLU A 49 23.83 -24.25 -10.72
CA GLU A 49 25.06 -24.95 -11.09
C GLU A 49 25.71 -25.69 -9.90
N LEU A 50 24.98 -26.62 -9.28
CA LEU A 50 25.58 -27.51 -8.28
C LEU A 50 26.59 -28.48 -8.92
N PRO A 51 27.65 -28.90 -8.19
CA PRO A 51 28.60 -29.89 -8.68
C PRO A 51 27.91 -31.19 -9.11
N GLU A 52 28.39 -31.80 -10.19
CA GLU A 52 27.84 -33.05 -10.71
C GLU A 52 27.78 -34.13 -9.62
N GLY A 53 26.63 -34.83 -9.52
CA GLY A 53 26.38 -35.84 -8.50
C GLY A 53 25.92 -35.30 -7.14
N THR A 54 25.80 -33.98 -6.96
CA THR A 54 25.21 -33.40 -5.75
C THR A 54 23.71 -33.65 -5.73
N VAL A 55 23.22 -34.26 -4.64
CA VAL A 55 21.78 -34.45 -4.42
C VAL A 55 21.15 -33.13 -3.95
N ARG A 56 19.98 -32.79 -4.50
CA ARG A 56 19.18 -31.65 -4.06
C ARG A 56 18.62 -31.91 -2.66
N THR A 57 18.72 -30.93 -1.79
CA THR A 57 18.22 -30.93 -0.41
C THR A 57 17.44 -29.65 -0.14
N ARG A 58 16.68 -29.58 0.96
CA ARG A 58 16.00 -28.33 1.34
C ARG A 58 17.01 -27.20 1.45
N LYS A 59 18.14 -27.47 2.11
CA LYS A 59 19.18 -26.50 2.40
C LYS A 59 19.86 -25.92 1.17
N ASN A 60 20.12 -26.73 0.14
CA ASN A 60 20.82 -26.25 -1.07
C ASN A 60 19.87 -25.82 -2.20
N THR A 61 18.56 -25.90 -1.97
CA THR A 61 17.54 -25.59 -2.98
C THR A 61 16.52 -24.60 -2.44
N LEU A 62 15.64 -25.00 -1.52
CA LEU A 62 14.60 -24.10 -1.01
C LEU A 62 15.16 -22.97 -0.15
N ASP A 63 16.01 -23.29 0.84
CA ASP A 63 16.53 -22.26 1.74
C ASP A 63 17.42 -21.23 0.99
N VAL A 64 18.09 -21.66 -0.09
CA VAL A 64 18.88 -20.75 -0.95
C VAL A 64 17.98 -19.99 -1.92
N PHE A 65 16.87 -20.59 -2.39
CA PHE A 65 15.87 -19.88 -3.19
C PHE A 65 15.16 -18.79 -2.37
N GLU A 66 14.89 -19.02 -1.08
CA GLU A 66 14.31 -18.02 -0.17
C GLU A 66 15.20 -16.78 -0.02
N GLU A 67 16.52 -16.94 -0.06
CA GLU A 67 17.47 -15.85 0.08
C GLU A 67 17.88 -15.23 -1.28
N LEU A 68 17.46 -15.82 -2.40
CA LEU A 68 17.85 -15.39 -3.75
C LEU A 68 17.37 -13.96 -4.02
N GLY A 69 18.30 -13.05 -4.26
CA GLY A 69 17.99 -11.66 -4.58
C GLY A 69 17.44 -10.86 -3.40
N ARG A 70 17.53 -11.35 -2.16
CA ARG A 70 17.05 -10.66 -0.96
C ARG A 70 17.60 -9.23 -0.82
N GLY A 71 18.88 -9.03 -1.13
CA GLY A 71 19.48 -7.70 -1.10
C GLY A 71 18.84 -6.73 -2.11
N LEU A 72 18.52 -7.22 -3.30
CA LEU A 72 17.82 -6.45 -4.34
C LEU A 72 16.39 -6.11 -3.90
N GLU A 73 15.65 -7.10 -3.38
CA GLU A 73 14.31 -6.89 -2.86
C GLU A 73 14.29 -5.83 -1.76
N TRP A 74 15.22 -5.92 -0.80
CA TRP A 74 15.37 -4.94 0.27
C TRP A 74 15.61 -3.52 -0.27
N ALA A 75 16.60 -3.35 -1.14
CA ALA A 75 16.95 -2.04 -1.69
C ALA A 75 15.79 -1.41 -2.46
N VAL A 76 15.14 -2.19 -3.34
CA VAL A 76 13.99 -1.74 -4.13
C VAL A 76 12.81 -1.44 -3.22
N GLY A 77 12.57 -2.24 -2.18
CA GLY A 77 11.51 -2.01 -1.18
C GLY A 77 11.69 -0.70 -0.41
N VAL A 78 12.92 -0.38 0.00
CA VAL A 78 13.25 0.89 0.67
C VAL A 78 13.04 2.08 -0.27
N VAL A 79 13.49 1.99 -1.52
CA VAL A 79 13.30 3.07 -2.51
C VAL A 79 11.82 3.26 -2.86
N ALA A 80 11.08 2.16 -3.07
CA ALA A 80 9.64 2.19 -3.32
C ALA A 80 8.87 2.79 -2.12
N HIS A 81 9.31 2.50 -0.90
CA HIS A 81 8.75 3.13 0.29
C HIS A 81 8.97 4.65 0.28
N LEU A 82 10.21 5.11 0.04
CA LEU A 82 10.52 6.55 -0.07
C LEU A 82 9.71 7.24 -1.16
N GLU A 83 9.55 6.60 -2.33
CA GLU A 83 8.69 7.10 -3.41
C GLU A 83 7.22 7.25 -2.91
N SER A 84 6.73 6.32 -2.08
CA SER A 84 5.36 6.40 -1.59
C SER A 84 5.09 7.49 -0.53
N VAL A 85 6.12 7.96 0.21
CA VAL A 85 5.94 8.86 1.37
C VAL A 85 6.64 10.20 1.29
N VAL A 86 7.68 10.31 0.45
CA VAL A 86 8.53 11.49 0.23
C VAL A 86 9.06 11.53 -1.20
N THR A 87 8.20 11.31 -2.20
CA THR A 87 8.60 11.39 -3.62
C THR A 87 9.20 12.76 -3.97
N SER A 88 10.13 12.74 -4.92
CA SER A 88 10.74 13.92 -5.53
C SER A 88 11.10 13.59 -6.98
N GLU A 89 11.23 14.60 -7.84
CA GLU A 89 11.61 14.41 -9.25
C GLU A 89 12.91 13.59 -9.40
N PRO A 90 14.03 13.87 -8.68
CA PRO A 90 15.22 13.04 -8.79
C PRO A 90 15.03 11.58 -8.34
N LEU A 91 14.28 11.36 -7.26
CA LEU A 91 14.02 10.01 -6.76
C LEU A 91 13.14 9.22 -7.73
N ARG A 92 12.15 9.90 -8.31
CA ARG A 92 11.23 9.36 -9.30
C ARG A 92 11.99 8.91 -10.56
N GLU A 93 12.83 9.77 -11.12
CA GLU A 93 13.68 9.45 -12.28
C GLU A 93 14.59 8.25 -12.01
N ALA A 94 15.24 8.23 -10.85
CA ALA A 94 16.14 7.14 -10.47
C ALA A 94 15.39 5.81 -10.29
N TYR A 95 14.18 5.85 -9.70
CA TYR A 95 13.33 4.66 -9.55
C TYR A 95 12.83 4.14 -10.90
N GLU A 96 12.37 5.02 -11.79
CA GLU A 96 11.96 4.67 -13.15
C GLU A 96 13.09 4.03 -13.97
N ALA A 97 14.33 4.52 -13.83
CA ALA A 97 15.49 4.01 -14.53
C ALA A 97 15.82 2.54 -14.18
N VAL A 98 15.53 2.13 -12.94
CA VAL A 98 15.84 0.77 -12.46
C VAL A 98 14.70 -0.23 -12.62
N GLN A 99 13.43 0.23 -12.62
CA GLN A 99 12.25 -0.62 -12.65
C GLN A 99 12.24 -1.69 -13.77
N PRO A 100 12.59 -1.38 -15.03
CA PRO A 100 12.63 -2.38 -16.10
C PRO A 100 13.66 -3.48 -15.84
N LYS A 101 14.84 -3.14 -15.28
CA LYS A 101 15.91 -4.10 -14.98
C LYS A 101 15.48 -5.06 -13.86
N VAL A 102 14.86 -4.52 -12.81
CA VAL A 102 14.32 -5.30 -11.68
C VAL A 102 13.21 -6.24 -12.15
N SER A 103 12.26 -5.75 -12.95
CA SER A 103 11.15 -6.55 -13.50
C SER A 103 11.64 -7.67 -14.41
N ALA A 104 12.65 -7.40 -15.24
CA ALA A 104 13.27 -8.40 -16.10
C ALA A 104 13.95 -9.50 -15.28
N PHE A 105 14.67 -9.15 -14.20
CA PHE A 105 15.29 -10.13 -13.32
C PHE A 105 14.24 -11.00 -12.61
N GLY A 106 13.19 -10.41 -12.05
CA GLY A 106 12.10 -11.16 -11.44
C GLY A 106 11.44 -12.15 -12.40
N SER A 107 11.18 -11.72 -13.65
CA SER A 107 10.67 -12.60 -14.71
C SER A 107 11.65 -13.74 -15.03
N LYS A 108 12.94 -13.42 -15.13
CA LYS A 108 14.01 -14.39 -15.40
C LYS A 108 14.07 -15.47 -14.33
N VAL A 109 14.00 -15.13 -13.04
CA VAL A 109 14.03 -16.10 -11.95
C VAL A 109 12.97 -17.18 -12.17
N PHE A 110 11.71 -16.79 -12.37
CA PHE A 110 10.64 -17.78 -12.55
C PHE A 110 10.59 -18.44 -13.93
N GLN A 111 11.33 -17.96 -14.91
CA GLN A 111 11.41 -18.54 -16.25
C GLN A 111 12.68 -19.35 -16.50
N ASP A 112 13.65 -19.31 -15.57
CA ASP A 112 14.91 -20.03 -15.68
C ASP A 112 14.68 -21.55 -15.63
N ALA A 113 15.00 -22.23 -16.73
CA ALA A 113 14.75 -23.66 -16.88
C ALA A 113 15.66 -24.50 -15.98
N GLY A 114 16.85 -24.01 -15.64
CA GLY A 114 17.76 -24.68 -14.72
C GLY A 114 17.24 -24.65 -13.29
N LEU A 115 16.74 -23.49 -12.86
CA LEU A 115 16.11 -23.28 -11.58
C LEU A 115 14.83 -24.11 -11.44
N TYR A 116 13.95 -24.04 -12.44
CA TYR A 116 12.71 -24.82 -12.42
C TYR A 116 13.00 -26.32 -12.30
N ARG A 117 13.99 -26.81 -13.05
CA ARG A 117 14.45 -28.20 -12.94
C ARG A 117 15.01 -28.50 -11.54
N ALA A 118 15.83 -27.63 -10.95
CA ALA A 118 16.40 -27.82 -9.62
C ALA A 118 15.32 -27.96 -8.53
N ILE A 119 14.26 -27.14 -8.60
CA ILE A 119 13.13 -27.21 -7.66
C ILE A 119 12.35 -28.52 -7.83
N HIS A 120 12.13 -28.97 -9.07
CA HIS A 120 11.49 -30.27 -9.35
C HIS A 120 12.34 -31.47 -8.93
N GLU A 121 13.65 -31.42 -9.17
CA GLU A 121 14.60 -32.44 -8.71
C GLU A 121 14.54 -32.58 -7.18
N PHE A 122 14.51 -31.46 -6.45
CA PHE A 122 14.30 -31.48 -5.00
C PHE A 122 12.91 -32.05 -4.65
N ALA A 123 11.85 -31.60 -5.30
CA ALA A 123 10.47 -32.04 -5.03
C ALA A 123 10.28 -33.57 -5.19
N ALA A 124 11.12 -34.22 -6.00
CA ALA A 124 11.10 -35.67 -6.21
C ALA A 124 11.91 -36.48 -5.18
N THR A 125 12.55 -35.84 -4.20
CA THR A 125 13.36 -36.52 -3.18
C THR A 125 12.52 -37.03 -2.00
N ASP A 126 13.04 -38.03 -1.28
CA ASP A 126 12.46 -38.49 -0.01
C ASP A 126 12.45 -37.38 1.06
N GLU A 127 13.44 -36.48 1.04
CA GLU A 127 13.49 -35.32 1.94
C GLU A 127 12.30 -34.37 1.69
N ALA A 128 11.97 -34.08 0.43
CA ALA A 128 10.82 -33.26 0.08
C ALA A 128 9.49 -33.89 0.56
N ALA A 129 9.35 -35.22 0.46
CA ALA A 129 8.18 -35.93 0.95
C ALA A 129 8.06 -35.93 2.50
N ALA A 130 9.16 -35.67 3.20
CA ALA A 130 9.24 -35.64 4.66
C ALA A 130 9.31 -34.22 5.26
N LEU A 131 9.13 -33.17 4.43
CA LEU A 131 9.10 -31.78 4.90
C LEU A 131 8.03 -31.56 5.97
N ASP A 132 8.33 -30.71 6.93
CA ASP A 132 7.33 -30.19 7.85
C ASP A 132 6.26 -29.38 7.09
N PRO A 133 5.05 -29.17 7.67
CA PRO A 133 3.96 -28.51 6.97
C PRO A 133 4.29 -27.11 6.42
N THR A 134 5.15 -26.36 7.10
CA THR A 134 5.54 -24.99 6.69
C THR A 134 6.44 -25.04 5.47
N ALA A 135 7.49 -25.87 5.50
CA ALA A 135 8.37 -26.05 4.35
C ALA A 135 7.66 -26.74 3.16
N ALA A 136 6.74 -27.66 3.42
CA ALA A 136 5.91 -28.27 2.38
C ALA A 136 5.00 -27.23 1.70
N ARG A 137 4.46 -26.27 2.47
CA ARG A 137 3.69 -25.14 1.91
C ARG A 137 4.58 -24.24 1.07
N MET A 138 5.80 -23.93 1.52
CA MET A 138 6.77 -23.16 0.73
C MET A 138 7.01 -23.85 -0.62
N LEU A 139 7.37 -25.14 -0.62
CA LEU A 139 7.60 -25.91 -1.85
C LEU A 139 6.41 -25.85 -2.82
N LYS A 140 5.20 -26.06 -2.29
CA LYS A 140 3.95 -26.01 -3.07
C LYS A 140 3.74 -24.62 -3.70
N ASN A 141 3.91 -23.57 -2.91
CA ASN A 141 3.73 -22.19 -3.36
C ASN A 141 4.79 -21.83 -4.41
N THR A 142 6.05 -22.20 -4.19
CA THR A 142 7.13 -22.00 -5.15
C THR A 142 6.83 -22.67 -6.49
N LEU A 143 6.48 -23.96 -6.51
CA LEU A 143 6.12 -24.68 -7.74
C LEU A 143 4.94 -24.03 -8.48
N ALA A 144 3.89 -23.63 -7.75
CA ALA A 144 2.75 -22.93 -8.33
C ALA A 144 3.15 -21.57 -8.92
N ALA A 145 4.03 -20.82 -8.24
CA ALA A 145 4.55 -19.54 -8.71
C ALA A 145 5.37 -19.68 -10.00
N PHE A 146 6.22 -20.71 -10.13
CA PHE A 146 6.93 -21.00 -11.39
C PHE A 146 5.97 -21.19 -12.56
N ARG A 147 4.93 -22.03 -12.40
CA ARG A 147 3.92 -22.25 -13.43
C ARG A 147 3.19 -20.95 -13.78
N ARG A 148 2.71 -20.21 -12.77
CA ARG A 148 1.99 -18.93 -12.93
C ARG A 148 2.83 -17.80 -13.54
N ASN A 149 4.15 -17.94 -13.54
CA ASN A 149 5.08 -16.99 -14.15
C ASN A 149 5.77 -17.56 -15.40
N GLY A 150 5.21 -18.61 -15.99
CA GLY A 150 5.55 -19.05 -17.34
C GLY A 150 6.78 -19.93 -17.45
N ALA A 151 7.20 -20.61 -16.36
CA ALA A 151 8.30 -21.57 -16.40
C ALA A 151 8.12 -22.66 -17.49
N GLU A 152 6.87 -23.02 -17.76
CA GLU A 152 6.44 -24.06 -18.70
C GLU A 152 6.17 -23.57 -20.13
N LEU A 153 6.31 -22.26 -20.38
CA LEU A 153 6.17 -21.71 -21.72
C LEU A 153 7.39 -22.06 -22.59
N ASP A 154 7.19 -22.02 -23.91
CA ASP A 154 8.31 -22.05 -24.84
C ASP A 154 9.07 -20.71 -24.82
N GLU A 155 10.24 -20.65 -25.48
CA GLU A 155 11.09 -19.46 -25.48
C GLU A 155 10.36 -18.21 -26.01
N ALA A 156 9.48 -18.38 -27.01
CA ALA A 156 8.67 -17.30 -27.55
C ALA A 156 7.65 -16.79 -26.52
N GLY A 157 6.97 -17.69 -25.81
CA GLY A 157 6.04 -17.37 -24.74
C GLY A 157 6.72 -16.68 -23.57
N LYS A 158 7.88 -17.18 -23.12
CA LYS A 158 8.70 -16.56 -22.06
C LYS A 158 9.12 -15.13 -22.41
N ALA A 159 9.63 -14.93 -23.63
CA ALA A 159 10.00 -13.61 -24.13
C ALA A 159 8.79 -12.66 -24.17
N ARG A 160 7.62 -13.15 -24.61
CA ARG A 160 6.41 -12.33 -24.63
C ARG A 160 5.90 -11.99 -23.22
N LEU A 161 5.91 -12.96 -22.31
CA LEU A 161 5.50 -12.76 -20.92
C LEU A 161 6.37 -11.71 -20.23
N THR A 162 7.69 -11.82 -20.38
CA THR A 162 8.65 -10.83 -19.86
C THR A 162 8.38 -9.42 -20.41
N ALA A 163 8.12 -9.31 -21.71
CA ALA A 163 7.79 -8.01 -22.32
C ALA A 163 6.47 -7.44 -21.77
N ILE A 164 5.47 -8.29 -21.52
CA ILE A 164 4.21 -7.88 -20.89
C ILE A 164 4.45 -7.38 -19.46
N ASP A 165 5.26 -8.09 -18.66
CA ASP A 165 5.51 -7.75 -17.27
C ASP A 165 6.28 -6.43 -17.12
N ILE A 166 7.29 -6.18 -17.97
CA ILE A 166 7.99 -4.89 -18.02
C ILE A 166 7.03 -3.76 -18.40
N GLU A 167 6.18 -3.97 -19.42
CA GLU A 167 5.23 -2.95 -19.85
C GLU A 167 4.17 -2.68 -18.78
N LEU A 168 3.66 -3.71 -18.11
CA LEU A 168 2.72 -3.56 -17.00
C LEU A 168 3.33 -2.79 -15.84
N ALA A 169 4.56 -3.11 -15.42
CA ALA A 169 5.25 -2.42 -14.33
C ALA A 169 5.35 -0.91 -14.61
N LYS A 170 5.79 -0.54 -15.83
CA LYS A 170 5.83 0.85 -16.27
C LYS A 170 4.45 1.51 -16.24
N LEU A 171 3.44 0.91 -16.90
CA LEU A 171 2.10 1.52 -17.00
C LEU A 171 1.45 1.70 -15.62
N THR A 172 1.70 0.80 -14.67
CA THR A 172 1.17 0.95 -13.30
C THR A 172 1.88 2.03 -12.49
N LEU A 173 3.18 2.24 -12.75
CA LEU A 173 3.93 3.36 -12.17
C LEU A 173 3.41 4.69 -12.72
N ASP A 174 3.33 4.82 -14.05
CA ASP A 174 2.78 5.99 -14.75
C ASP A 174 1.36 6.32 -14.23
N PHE A 175 0.50 5.31 -14.06
CA PHE A 175 -0.84 5.47 -13.51
C PHE A 175 -0.84 6.10 -12.10
N SER A 176 0.03 5.61 -11.21
CA SER A 176 0.13 6.08 -9.83
C SER A 176 0.65 7.52 -9.77
N GLN A 177 1.68 7.83 -10.56
CA GLN A 177 2.27 9.17 -10.63
C GLN A 177 1.28 10.19 -11.20
N ASN A 178 0.65 9.89 -12.34
CA ASN A 178 -0.39 10.73 -12.92
C ASN A 178 -1.52 11.02 -11.92
N THR A 179 -1.91 10.01 -11.12
CA THR A 179 -2.94 10.19 -10.09
C THR A 179 -2.50 11.18 -9.01
N LEU A 180 -1.27 11.06 -8.52
CA LEU A 180 -0.72 11.95 -7.49
C LEU A 180 -0.52 13.37 -8.02
N ASP A 181 0.04 13.50 -9.21
CA ASP A 181 0.32 14.80 -9.84
C ASP A 181 -0.98 15.54 -10.15
N ASP A 182 -2.03 14.83 -10.60
CA ASP A 182 -3.34 15.43 -10.83
C ASP A 182 -4.01 15.91 -9.53
N ILE A 183 -3.91 15.12 -8.43
CA ILE A 183 -4.36 15.54 -7.08
C ILE A 183 -3.68 16.84 -6.66
N ASN A 184 -2.35 16.90 -6.83
CA ASN A 184 -1.54 18.03 -6.40
C ASN A 184 -1.72 19.27 -7.30
N SER A 185 -2.08 19.07 -8.57
CA SER A 185 -2.31 20.18 -9.51
C SER A 185 -3.59 20.98 -9.22
N PHE A 186 -4.56 20.38 -8.52
CA PHE A 186 -5.82 21.03 -8.20
C PHE A 186 -5.70 21.93 -6.97
N GLU A 187 -5.95 23.22 -7.16
CA GLU A 187 -6.11 24.19 -6.09
C GLU A 187 -7.35 25.05 -6.33
N LEU A 188 -8.21 25.18 -5.33
CA LEU A 188 -9.34 26.11 -5.35
C LEU A 188 -9.20 27.14 -4.25
N LEU A 189 -8.82 28.36 -4.64
CA LEU A 189 -8.69 29.49 -3.72
C LEU A 189 -10.05 30.20 -3.55
N VAL A 190 -10.55 30.21 -2.32
CA VAL A 190 -11.76 30.95 -1.94
C VAL A 190 -11.33 32.22 -1.22
N GLY A 191 -11.70 33.39 -1.77
CA GLY A 191 -11.38 34.70 -1.18
C GLY A 191 -12.50 35.29 -0.32
N ASP A 192 -13.74 34.82 -0.51
CA ASP A 192 -14.92 35.27 0.23
C ASP A 192 -15.28 34.27 1.32
N GLU A 193 -15.10 34.66 2.58
CA GLU A 193 -15.40 33.83 3.75
C GLU A 193 -16.87 33.40 3.81
N ALA A 194 -17.79 34.22 3.29
CA ALA A 194 -19.22 33.91 3.31
C ALA A 194 -19.53 32.64 2.50
N ARG A 195 -18.72 32.33 1.50
CA ARG A 195 -18.86 31.10 0.70
C ARG A 195 -18.45 29.84 1.45
N LEU A 196 -17.79 29.96 2.60
CA LEU A 196 -17.38 28.85 3.47
C LEU A 196 -18.40 28.55 4.58
N ALA A 197 -19.62 29.11 4.48
CA ALA A 197 -20.70 28.80 5.39
C ALA A 197 -20.94 27.29 5.51
N GLY A 198 -21.24 26.83 6.73
CA GLY A 198 -21.43 25.42 7.05
C GLY A 198 -20.14 24.66 7.38
N LEU A 199 -18.98 25.06 6.84
CA LEU A 199 -17.73 24.36 7.16
C LEU A 199 -17.34 24.48 8.65
N PRO A 200 -16.92 23.37 9.27
CA PRO A 200 -16.36 23.39 10.62
C PRO A 200 -15.18 24.35 10.72
N GLU A 201 -15.03 24.99 11.88
CA GLU A 201 -13.93 25.93 12.13
C GLU A 201 -12.56 25.29 11.90
N SER A 202 -12.39 24.03 12.32
CA SER A 202 -11.21 23.21 12.08
C SER A 202 -10.84 23.13 10.58
N ALA A 203 -11.81 22.83 9.70
CA ALA A 203 -11.60 22.75 8.26
C ALA A 203 -11.29 24.12 7.64
N ARG A 204 -11.91 25.20 8.15
CA ARG A 204 -11.62 26.58 7.72
C ARG A 204 -10.22 27.02 8.14
N GLU A 205 -9.79 26.71 9.37
CA GLU A 205 -8.43 26.96 9.85
C GLU A 205 -7.40 26.20 9.00
N ALA A 206 -7.64 24.92 8.71
CA ALA A 206 -6.77 24.08 7.88
C ALA A 206 -6.63 24.63 6.44
N ALA A 207 -7.75 25.00 5.80
CA ALA A 207 -7.72 25.58 4.46
C ALA A 207 -6.98 26.93 4.41
N ARG A 208 -7.07 27.73 5.48
CA ARG A 208 -6.31 29.00 5.61
C ARG A 208 -4.82 28.76 5.81
N ALA A 209 -4.46 27.80 6.67
CA ALA A 209 -3.06 27.40 6.87
C ALA A 209 -2.45 26.86 5.57
N SER A 210 -3.21 26.06 4.82
CA SER A 210 -2.78 25.53 3.51
C SER A 210 -2.52 26.65 2.49
N ALA A 211 -3.38 27.68 2.43
CA ALA A 211 -3.14 28.85 1.57
C ALA A 211 -1.86 29.60 1.99
N ALA A 212 -1.68 29.83 3.30
CA ALA A 212 -0.51 30.52 3.83
C ALA A 212 0.80 29.77 3.54
N GLN A 213 0.81 28.43 3.61
CA GLN A 213 1.97 27.60 3.22
C GLN A 213 2.37 27.79 1.76
N LYS A 214 1.41 28.11 0.87
CA LYS A 214 1.65 28.43 -0.55
C LYS A 214 1.87 29.94 -0.81
N GLY A 215 1.93 30.75 0.25
CA GLY A 215 2.06 32.21 0.12
C GLY A 215 0.83 32.87 -0.52
N GLN A 216 -0.35 32.26 -0.40
CA GLN A 216 -1.62 32.75 -0.94
C GLN A 216 -2.54 33.24 0.20
N ASP A 217 -3.33 34.28 -0.08
CA ASP A 217 -4.37 34.77 0.84
C ASP A 217 -5.69 34.03 0.64
N GLY A 218 -6.48 33.89 1.70
CA GLY A 218 -7.81 33.23 1.64
C GLY A 218 -7.77 31.79 2.14
N TRP A 219 -8.57 30.92 1.52
CA TRP A 219 -8.71 29.51 1.89
C TRP A 219 -8.46 28.62 0.68
N ARG A 220 -7.46 27.74 0.78
CA ARG A 220 -7.09 26.78 -0.27
C ARG A 220 -7.78 25.45 0.00
N LEU A 221 -8.68 25.06 -0.90
CA LEU A 221 -9.31 23.73 -0.92
C LEU A 221 -8.59 22.84 -1.93
N THR A 222 -8.31 21.59 -1.56
CA THR A 222 -7.53 20.63 -2.36
C THR A 222 -8.26 19.29 -2.48
N LEU A 223 -7.70 18.37 -3.27
CA LEU A 223 -8.23 17.00 -3.41
C LEU A 223 -7.66 16.01 -2.38
N GLN A 224 -6.91 16.48 -1.39
CA GLN A 224 -6.48 15.65 -0.25
C GLN A 224 -7.67 15.39 0.68
N ALA A 225 -7.77 14.16 1.21
CA ALA A 225 -8.93 13.72 2.00
C ALA A 225 -9.32 14.66 3.16
N PRO A 226 -8.37 15.15 3.98
CA PRO A 226 -8.68 16.14 5.02
C PRO A 226 -9.28 17.46 4.53
N SER A 227 -9.07 17.82 3.26
CA SER A 227 -9.62 19.04 2.66
C SER A 227 -10.99 18.82 2.03
N TRP A 228 -11.14 17.82 1.16
CA TRP A 228 -12.38 17.65 0.40
C TRP A 228 -13.51 17.00 1.20
N ILE A 229 -13.21 16.11 2.17
CA ILE A 229 -14.25 15.42 2.94
C ILE A 229 -15.14 16.42 3.71
N PRO A 230 -14.59 17.38 4.48
CA PRO A 230 -15.41 18.39 5.14
C PRO A 230 -16.23 19.24 4.17
N VAL A 231 -15.69 19.53 2.97
CA VAL A 231 -16.42 20.25 1.92
C VAL A 231 -17.66 19.47 1.49
N MET A 232 -17.52 18.17 1.26
CA MET A 232 -18.65 17.35 0.81
C MET A 232 -19.71 17.12 1.89
N LEU A 233 -19.32 17.12 3.17
CA LEU A 233 -20.23 16.89 4.30
C LEU A 233 -20.94 18.15 4.80
N TYR A 234 -20.24 19.30 4.84
CA TYR A 234 -20.70 20.44 5.64
C TYR A 234 -20.82 21.77 4.89
N LEU A 235 -20.11 21.95 3.77
CA LEU A 235 -20.11 23.24 3.08
C LEU A 235 -21.48 23.53 2.48
N ASP A 236 -22.09 24.67 2.81
CA ASP A 236 -23.43 25.04 2.32
C ASP A 236 -23.42 25.45 0.83
N ASP A 237 -22.32 26.03 0.34
CA ASP A 237 -22.16 26.43 -1.06
C ASP A 237 -22.15 25.21 -2.00
N ARG A 238 -23.31 24.97 -2.62
CA ARG A 238 -23.53 23.84 -3.55
C ARG A 238 -22.61 23.88 -4.78
N GLU A 239 -22.25 25.07 -5.27
CA GLU A 239 -21.37 25.21 -6.44
C GLU A 239 -19.92 24.84 -6.08
N LEU A 240 -19.45 25.18 -4.87
CA LEU A 240 -18.15 24.71 -4.39
C LEU A 240 -18.14 23.18 -4.20
N ARG A 241 -19.19 22.60 -3.59
CA ARG A 241 -19.32 21.13 -3.50
C ARG A 241 -19.28 20.47 -4.87
N ARG A 242 -20.04 21.02 -5.84
CA ARG A 242 -20.03 20.54 -7.23
C ARG A 242 -18.64 20.61 -7.85
N THR A 243 -17.94 21.73 -7.68
CA THR A 243 -16.60 21.94 -8.24
C THR A 243 -15.60 20.89 -7.71
N ILE A 244 -15.56 20.70 -6.39
CA ILE A 244 -14.68 19.70 -5.76
C ILE A 244 -15.08 18.27 -6.13
N TRP A 245 -16.36 17.95 -6.10
CA TRP A 245 -16.85 16.62 -6.47
C TRP A 245 -16.51 16.28 -7.93
N THR A 246 -16.69 17.23 -8.85
CA THR A 246 -16.34 17.03 -10.26
C THR A 246 -14.84 16.80 -10.41
N ALA A 247 -14.00 17.63 -9.78
CA ALA A 247 -12.54 17.43 -9.81
C ALA A 247 -12.10 16.08 -9.23
N LEU A 248 -12.76 15.58 -8.17
CA LEU A 248 -12.48 14.25 -7.62
C LEU A 248 -12.82 13.11 -8.57
N ASN A 249 -13.91 13.23 -9.33
CA ASN A 249 -14.39 12.19 -10.26
C ASN A 249 -13.71 12.26 -11.63
N ASP A 250 -13.23 13.43 -12.03
CA ASP A 250 -12.49 13.66 -13.27
C ASP A 250 -10.97 13.49 -13.08
N ARG A 251 -10.52 13.11 -11.88
CA ARG A 251 -9.10 12.95 -11.57
C ARG A 251 -8.42 11.98 -12.55
N ALA A 252 -7.26 12.40 -13.07
CA ALA A 252 -6.43 11.65 -13.98
C ALA A 252 -7.21 11.11 -15.20
N SER A 253 -8.17 11.90 -15.71
CA SER A 253 -9.03 11.52 -16.84
C SER A 253 -8.88 12.41 -18.07
N SER A 254 -7.96 13.39 -18.04
CA SER A 254 -7.69 14.30 -19.15
C SER A 254 -6.32 14.96 -19.03
N GLY A 255 -5.89 15.68 -20.07
CA GLY A 255 -4.64 16.44 -20.06
C GLY A 255 -3.40 15.56 -20.05
N GLU A 256 -2.34 16.05 -19.40
CA GLU A 256 -1.04 15.38 -19.30
C GLU A 256 -1.06 14.17 -18.35
N HIS A 257 -2.04 14.11 -17.44
CA HIS A 257 -2.20 13.04 -16.44
C HIS A 257 -3.32 12.03 -16.79
N ASP A 258 -3.71 11.91 -18.06
CA ASP A 258 -4.83 11.05 -18.47
C ASP A 258 -4.49 9.54 -18.38
N ASN A 259 -5.15 8.85 -17.45
CA ASN A 259 -4.97 7.42 -17.20
C ASN A 259 -5.90 6.52 -18.04
N ARG A 260 -6.84 7.04 -18.82
CA ARG A 260 -7.85 6.20 -19.52
C ARG A 260 -7.21 5.22 -20.50
N ASP A 261 -6.28 5.70 -21.31
CA ASP A 261 -5.57 4.85 -22.28
C ASP A 261 -4.62 3.87 -21.58
N LEU A 262 -3.99 4.28 -20.46
CA LEU A 262 -3.19 3.39 -19.63
C LEU A 262 -4.03 2.23 -19.09
N VAL A 263 -5.22 2.50 -18.54
CA VAL A 263 -6.13 1.46 -18.02
C VAL A 263 -6.52 0.48 -19.13
N VAL A 264 -6.89 0.96 -20.32
CA VAL A 264 -7.23 0.08 -21.45
C VAL A 264 -6.03 -0.80 -21.83
N ARG A 265 -4.82 -0.24 -21.84
CA ARG A 265 -3.60 -0.99 -22.16
C ARG A 265 -3.29 -2.03 -21.09
N ILE A 266 -3.37 -1.67 -19.81
CA ILE A 266 -3.19 -2.58 -18.66
C ILE A 266 -4.17 -3.75 -18.76
N LEU A 267 -5.45 -3.50 -19.02
CA LEU A 267 -6.47 -4.56 -19.13
C LEU A 267 -6.19 -5.51 -20.29
N ARG A 268 -5.76 -4.99 -21.45
CA ARG A 268 -5.37 -5.82 -22.61
C ARG A 268 -4.17 -6.70 -22.30
N LEU A 269 -3.13 -6.14 -21.70
CA LEU A 269 -1.92 -6.86 -21.31
C LEU A 269 -2.21 -7.92 -20.25
N ARG A 270 -3.05 -7.61 -19.25
CA ARG A 270 -3.50 -8.57 -18.23
C ARG A 270 -4.27 -9.76 -18.84
N GLN A 271 -5.16 -9.49 -19.79
CA GLN A 271 -5.87 -10.56 -20.51
C GLN A 271 -4.94 -11.39 -21.38
N GLU A 272 -3.99 -10.76 -22.07
CA GLU A 272 -2.98 -11.44 -22.88
C GLU A 272 -2.10 -12.34 -22.01
N LYS A 273 -1.60 -11.83 -20.87
CA LYS A 273 -0.84 -12.60 -19.87
C LYS A 273 -1.61 -13.83 -19.41
N ALA A 274 -2.88 -13.67 -19.02
CA ALA A 274 -3.71 -14.77 -18.59
C ALA A 274 -3.87 -15.84 -19.68
N THR A 275 -4.16 -15.42 -20.91
CA THR A 275 -4.34 -16.32 -22.06
C THR A 275 -3.06 -17.08 -22.37
N LEU A 276 -1.92 -16.38 -22.35
CA LEU A 276 -0.60 -16.97 -22.58
C LEU A 276 -0.27 -18.06 -21.55
N LEU A 277 -0.67 -17.86 -20.31
CA LEU A 277 -0.47 -18.78 -19.19
C LEU A 277 -1.56 -19.88 -19.10
N GLY A 278 -2.50 -19.93 -20.03
CA GLY A 278 -3.54 -20.96 -20.09
C GLY A 278 -4.78 -20.70 -19.23
N TYR A 279 -4.97 -19.47 -18.74
CA TYR A 279 -6.15 -19.06 -17.98
C TYR A 279 -7.17 -18.37 -18.89
N ALA A 280 -8.45 -18.49 -18.55
CA ALA A 280 -9.53 -17.87 -19.34
C ALA A 280 -9.48 -16.34 -19.26
N ASN A 281 -9.12 -15.79 -18.10
CA ASN A 281 -9.03 -14.37 -17.85
C ASN A 281 -8.07 -14.08 -16.69
N PHE A 282 -7.76 -12.80 -16.49
CA PHE A 282 -6.80 -12.38 -15.45
C PHE A 282 -7.29 -12.63 -14.02
N ALA A 283 -8.61 -12.62 -13.77
CA ALA A 283 -9.14 -12.93 -12.45
C ALA A 283 -8.85 -14.38 -12.08
N ASP A 284 -9.05 -15.34 -12.98
CA ASP A 284 -8.74 -16.76 -12.74
C ASP A 284 -7.23 -16.98 -12.51
N LEU A 285 -6.37 -16.26 -13.23
CA LEU A 285 -4.92 -16.30 -13.00
C LEU A 285 -4.58 -15.81 -11.58
N VAL A 286 -5.10 -14.65 -11.17
CA VAL A 286 -4.75 -14.03 -9.89
C VAL A 286 -5.41 -14.73 -8.71
N LEU A 287 -6.59 -15.32 -8.88
CA LEU A 287 -7.36 -15.94 -7.79
C LEU A 287 -6.95 -17.38 -7.48
N GLU A 288 -6.17 -18.04 -8.34
CA GLU A 288 -5.77 -19.45 -8.14
C GLU A 288 -5.05 -19.70 -6.80
N ASP A 289 -4.27 -18.72 -6.32
CA ASP A 289 -3.56 -18.76 -5.04
C ASP A 289 -4.29 -17.99 -3.92
N ARG A 290 -5.55 -17.63 -4.15
CA ARG A 290 -6.41 -16.89 -3.22
C ARG A 290 -7.47 -17.81 -2.62
N MET A 291 -8.09 -17.39 -1.53
CA MET A 291 -9.15 -18.15 -0.86
C MET A 291 -10.39 -18.32 -1.75
N ALA A 292 -10.67 -17.34 -2.61
CA ALA A 292 -11.77 -17.38 -3.58
C ALA A 292 -11.53 -18.33 -4.76
N GLN A 293 -10.28 -18.70 -5.06
CA GLN A 293 -9.84 -19.67 -6.07
C GLN A 293 -10.08 -19.28 -7.55
N ASP A 294 -11.22 -18.69 -7.90
CA ASP A 294 -11.55 -18.31 -9.27
C ASP A 294 -12.49 -17.09 -9.36
N GLY A 295 -12.57 -16.50 -10.56
CA GLY A 295 -13.35 -15.29 -10.81
C GLY A 295 -14.86 -15.49 -10.67
N ALA A 296 -15.37 -16.70 -10.90
CA ALA A 296 -16.80 -16.98 -10.79
C ALA A 296 -17.25 -17.02 -9.33
N ALA A 297 -16.46 -17.64 -8.45
CA ALA A 297 -16.70 -17.66 -7.00
C ALA A 297 -16.66 -16.24 -6.42
N ALA A 298 -15.62 -15.46 -6.73
CA ALA A 298 -15.51 -14.07 -6.29
C ALA A 298 -16.71 -13.22 -6.78
N ARG A 299 -17.09 -13.36 -8.05
CA ARG A 299 -18.24 -12.64 -8.61
C ARG A 299 -19.56 -13.06 -7.94
N GLY A 300 -19.74 -14.35 -7.67
CA GLY A 300 -20.91 -14.89 -6.99
C GLY A 300 -21.09 -14.31 -5.59
N PHE A 301 -20.00 -14.13 -4.84
CA PHE A 301 -20.03 -13.45 -3.53
C PHE A 301 -20.48 -12.00 -3.65
N VAL A 302 -19.91 -11.23 -4.58
CA VAL A 302 -20.27 -9.81 -4.81
C VAL A 302 -21.73 -9.66 -5.24
N ASP A 303 -22.21 -10.54 -6.13
CA ASP A 303 -23.61 -10.52 -6.56
C ASP A 303 -24.58 -10.89 -5.43
N ASP A 304 -24.22 -11.83 -4.55
CA ASP A 304 -25.02 -12.16 -3.37
C ASP A 304 -25.09 -10.97 -2.41
N LEU A 305 -23.96 -10.30 -2.15
CA LEU A 305 -23.91 -9.10 -1.31
C LEU A 305 -24.79 -8.00 -1.89
N ARG A 306 -24.65 -7.69 -3.19
CA ARG A 306 -25.47 -6.70 -3.90
C ARG A 306 -26.96 -7.02 -3.77
N ARG A 307 -27.36 -8.26 -4.04
CA ARG A 307 -28.76 -8.69 -3.97
C ARG A 307 -29.35 -8.50 -2.57
N ARG A 308 -28.55 -8.67 -1.51
CA ARG A 308 -28.99 -8.51 -0.12
C ARG A 308 -29.03 -7.04 0.32
N SER A 309 -28.16 -6.18 -0.22
CA SER A 309 -28.09 -4.77 0.14
C SER A 309 -28.98 -3.86 -0.70
N GLU A 310 -29.33 -4.26 -1.93
CA GLU A 310 -30.11 -3.45 -2.88
C GLU A 310 -31.48 -2.96 -2.33
N PRO A 311 -32.26 -3.75 -1.59
CA PRO A 311 -33.50 -3.24 -0.97
C PRO A 311 -33.26 -2.11 0.03
N PHE A 312 -32.22 -2.22 0.86
CA PHE A 312 -31.86 -1.20 1.86
C PHE A 312 -31.33 0.07 1.18
N PHE A 313 -30.50 -0.09 0.15
CA PHE A 313 -30.03 1.04 -0.66
C PHE A 313 -31.20 1.82 -1.28
N ALA A 314 -32.21 1.13 -1.80
CA ALA A 314 -33.40 1.77 -2.36
C ALA A 314 -34.23 2.50 -1.30
N GLU A 315 -34.41 1.89 -0.12
CA GLU A 315 -35.11 2.49 1.02
C GLU A 315 -34.40 3.75 1.52
N GLU A 316 -33.08 3.67 1.78
CA GLU A 316 -32.25 4.78 2.25
C GLU A 316 -32.19 5.92 1.23
N SER A 317 -32.11 5.60 -0.07
CA SER A 317 -32.14 6.59 -1.14
C SER A 317 -33.46 7.38 -1.19
N GLU A 318 -34.60 6.71 -1.01
CA GLU A 318 -35.90 7.39 -0.96
C GLU A 318 -36.09 8.15 0.35
N ALA A 319 -35.62 7.61 1.47
CA ALA A 319 -35.63 8.31 2.76
C ALA A 319 -34.82 9.62 2.68
N LEU A 320 -33.63 9.59 2.08
CA LEU A 320 -32.81 10.78 1.87
C LEU A 320 -33.54 11.81 0.98
N LYS A 321 -34.08 11.40 -0.17
CA LYS A 321 -34.85 12.30 -1.05
C LYS A 321 -36.06 12.90 -0.32
N ALA A 322 -36.75 12.13 0.52
CA ALA A 322 -37.87 12.62 1.31
C ALA A 322 -37.43 13.65 2.34
N PHE A 323 -36.34 13.38 3.06
CA PHE A 323 -35.75 14.31 4.01
C PHE A 323 -35.36 15.63 3.33
N VAL A 324 -34.74 15.59 2.16
CA VAL A 324 -34.40 16.81 1.41
C VAL A 324 -35.63 17.61 1.03
N ARG A 325 -36.69 16.98 0.50
CA ARG A 325 -37.94 17.66 0.16
C ARG A 325 -38.63 18.30 1.38
N GLU A 326 -38.48 17.70 2.56
CA GLU A 326 -39.02 18.25 3.81
C GLU A 326 -38.22 19.48 4.28
N GLN A 327 -36.88 19.41 4.21
CA GLN A 327 -36.00 20.47 4.70
C GLN A 327 -35.86 21.64 3.72
N ASP A 328 -35.92 21.37 2.41
CA ASP A 328 -35.81 22.35 1.34
C ASP A 328 -36.66 21.91 0.13
N PRO A 329 -37.95 22.29 0.09
CA PRO A 329 -38.87 21.92 -0.99
C PRO A 329 -38.42 22.40 -2.38
N ASP A 330 -37.58 23.43 -2.46
CA ASP A 330 -37.13 24.07 -3.70
C ASP A 330 -35.71 23.62 -4.11
N TYR A 331 -35.09 22.67 -3.39
CA TYR A 331 -33.71 22.22 -3.65
C TYR A 331 -33.48 21.64 -5.06
N GLY A 332 -34.52 21.07 -5.65
CA GLY A 332 -34.48 20.38 -6.93
C GLY A 332 -33.98 18.93 -6.82
N GLU A 333 -33.49 18.39 -7.94
CA GLU A 333 -32.98 17.01 -8.00
C GLU A 333 -31.63 16.88 -7.29
N LEU A 334 -31.49 15.85 -6.46
CA LEU A 334 -30.23 15.50 -5.82
C LEU A 334 -29.21 15.00 -6.83
N GLN A 335 -28.02 15.58 -6.79
CA GLN A 335 -26.88 15.19 -7.61
C GLN A 335 -25.81 14.51 -6.74
N GLY A 336 -24.79 13.91 -7.37
CA GLY A 336 -23.72 13.20 -6.64
C GLY A 336 -23.00 14.06 -5.59
N TRP A 337 -22.89 15.37 -5.84
CA TRP A 337 -22.27 16.33 -4.92
C TRP A 337 -23.18 16.79 -3.76
N ASP A 338 -24.43 16.34 -3.73
CA ASP A 338 -25.39 16.67 -2.68
C ASP A 338 -25.59 15.53 -1.68
N VAL A 339 -25.24 14.28 -2.06
CA VAL A 339 -25.53 13.08 -1.25
C VAL A 339 -24.86 13.15 0.12
N ALA A 340 -23.55 13.37 0.17
CA ALA A 340 -22.82 13.42 1.44
C ALA A 340 -23.33 14.53 2.38
N TYR A 341 -23.58 15.72 1.83
CA TYR A 341 -24.09 16.88 2.56
C TYR A 341 -25.47 16.61 3.19
N TRP A 342 -26.40 16.04 2.42
CA TRP A 342 -27.73 15.75 2.93
C TRP A 342 -27.78 14.53 3.84
N SER A 343 -26.96 13.50 3.58
CA SER A 343 -26.83 12.35 4.48
C SER A 343 -26.34 12.79 5.86
N GLU A 344 -25.40 13.73 5.91
CA GLU A 344 -24.91 14.28 7.17
C GLU A 344 -26.01 15.03 7.94
N ARG A 345 -26.77 15.89 7.24
CA ARG A 345 -27.92 16.59 7.83
C ARG A 345 -29.01 15.64 8.30
N GLN A 346 -29.29 14.59 7.53
CA GLN A 346 -30.25 13.56 7.89
C GLN A 346 -29.80 12.80 9.14
N ARG A 347 -28.53 12.38 9.18
CA ARG A 347 -27.92 11.72 10.35
C ARG A 347 -28.08 12.59 11.59
N LYS A 348 -27.74 13.89 11.49
CA LYS A 348 -27.89 14.84 12.59
C LYS A 348 -29.34 14.99 13.04
N ALA A 349 -30.30 15.07 12.11
CA ALA A 349 -31.72 15.18 12.45
C ALA A 349 -32.28 13.91 13.11
N LEU A 350 -31.80 12.72 12.72
CA LEU A 350 -32.28 11.44 13.25
C LEU A 350 -31.68 11.09 14.61
N TYR A 351 -30.42 11.44 14.84
CA TYR A 351 -29.64 10.95 15.99
C TYR A 351 -29.17 12.05 16.94
N ASP A 352 -29.42 13.33 16.62
CA ASP A 352 -28.86 14.50 17.34
C ASP A 352 -27.33 14.39 17.52
N PHE A 353 -26.68 13.92 16.46
CA PHE A 353 -25.28 13.51 16.44
C PHE A 353 -24.51 14.21 15.32
N ASP A 354 -23.27 14.59 15.59
CA ASP A 354 -22.39 15.33 14.68
C ASP A 354 -20.93 14.88 14.93
N ASP A 355 -20.25 14.39 13.89
CA ASP A 355 -18.87 13.89 14.03
C ASP A 355 -17.89 14.97 14.52
N GLU A 356 -18.14 16.25 14.23
CA GLU A 356 -17.30 17.34 14.75
C GLU A 356 -17.42 17.49 16.27
N GLN A 357 -18.55 17.10 16.87
CA GLN A 357 -18.70 17.13 18.33
C GLN A 357 -17.85 16.06 19.02
N LEU A 358 -17.51 14.97 18.32
CA LEU A 358 -16.65 13.92 18.86
C LEU A 358 -15.16 14.22 18.71
N ARG A 359 -14.75 15.03 17.73
CA ARG A 359 -13.32 15.33 17.47
C ARG A 359 -12.51 15.71 18.71
N PRO A 360 -13.00 16.55 19.65
CA PRO A 360 -12.25 16.87 20.87
C PRO A 360 -11.95 15.66 21.77
N TYR A 361 -12.67 14.55 21.61
CA TYR A 361 -12.48 13.30 22.36
C TYR A 361 -11.51 12.33 21.67
N PHE A 362 -11.10 12.61 20.43
CA PHE A 362 -10.12 11.81 19.68
C PHE A 362 -8.83 12.57 19.37
N PRO A 363 -8.09 13.11 20.36
CA PRO A 363 -6.70 13.50 20.15
C PRO A 363 -5.87 12.28 19.69
N LEU A 364 -5.06 12.45 18.65
CA LEU A 364 -4.25 11.38 18.06
C LEU A 364 -3.44 10.59 19.11
N GLU A 365 -2.74 11.28 20.01
CA GLU A 365 -1.95 10.63 21.07
C GLU A 365 -2.80 9.79 22.03
N SER A 366 -4.03 10.23 22.32
CA SER A 366 -4.96 9.46 23.17
C SER A 366 -5.50 8.24 22.44
N VAL A 367 -5.76 8.35 21.13
CA VAL A 367 -6.18 7.23 20.29
C VAL A 367 -5.09 6.17 20.20
N LEU A 368 -3.85 6.57 19.92
CA LEU A 368 -2.70 5.65 19.87
C LEU A 368 -2.47 4.98 21.23
N SER A 369 -2.48 5.75 22.33
CA SER A 369 -2.33 5.20 23.67
C SER A 369 -3.44 4.20 24.03
N GLY A 370 -4.70 4.51 23.70
CA GLY A 370 -5.83 3.61 23.94
C GLY A 370 -5.76 2.34 23.09
N MET A 371 -5.32 2.46 21.82
CA MET A 371 -5.09 1.33 20.93
C MET A 371 -3.97 0.41 21.45
N PHE A 372 -2.85 0.97 21.91
CA PHE A 372 -1.76 0.19 22.50
C PHE A 372 -2.15 -0.49 23.81
N ASP A 373 -2.93 0.18 24.67
CA ASP A 373 -3.47 -0.43 25.89
C ASP A 373 -4.45 -1.56 25.58
N LEU A 374 -5.29 -1.43 24.55
CA LEU A 374 -6.14 -2.51 24.09
C LEU A 374 -5.31 -3.71 23.63
N ALA A 375 -4.28 -3.47 22.81
CA ALA A 375 -3.39 -4.52 22.33
C ALA A 375 -2.64 -5.22 23.47
N HIS A 376 -2.22 -4.46 24.49
CA HIS A 376 -1.65 -5.01 25.71
C HIS A 376 -2.63 -5.94 26.44
N ARG A 377 -3.88 -5.51 26.62
CA ARG A 377 -4.91 -6.31 27.30
C ARG A 377 -5.28 -7.58 26.53
N LEU A 378 -5.27 -7.55 25.21
CA LEU A 378 -5.64 -8.69 24.35
C LEU A 378 -4.48 -9.67 24.13
N TYR A 379 -3.28 -9.15 23.88
CA TYR A 379 -2.15 -9.93 23.39
C TYR A 379 -0.94 -9.94 24.33
N GLY A 380 -0.97 -9.19 25.43
CA GLY A 380 0.15 -9.09 26.38
C GLY A 380 1.31 -8.21 25.91
N ILE A 381 1.21 -7.64 24.70
CA ILE A 381 2.30 -6.85 24.11
C ILE A 381 2.40 -5.44 24.72
N SER A 382 3.60 -4.89 24.80
CA SER A 382 3.84 -3.50 25.20
C SER A 382 4.42 -2.71 24.04
N VAL A 383 3.93 -1.49 23.84
CA VAL A 383 4.44 -0.56 22.83
C VAL A 383 5.05 0.66 23.53
N GLU A 384 6.30 0.99 23.19
CA GLU A 384 7.02 2.14 23.73
C GLU A 384 7.52 3.04 22.60
N VAL A 385 7.55 4.35 22.82
CA VAL A 385 8.19 5.29 21.90
C VAL A 385 9.71 5.07 21.94
N VAL A 386 10.35 5.09 20.77
CA VAL A 386 11.80 5.09 20.62
C VAL A 386 12.24 6.21 19.70
N ASP A 387 13.46 6.71 19.83
CA ASP A 387 14.03 7.83 19.07
C ASP A 387 15.37 7.49 18.40
N ASP A 388 15.81 6.22 18.48
CA ASP A 388 17.08 5.74 17.94
C ASP A 388 16.99 5.22 16.50
N LEU A 389 15.83 5.34 15.86
CA LEU A 389 15.57 4.94 14.48
C LEU A 389 15.59 6.16 13.55
N PRO A 390 16.41 6.17 12.49
CA PRO A 390 16.34 7.23 11.49
C PRO A 390 14.99 7.24 10.78
N THR A 391 14.49 8.43 10.44
CA THR A 391 13.19 8.65 9.79
C THR A 391 13.35 9.41 8.48
N TRP A 392 12.43 9.21 7.53
CA TRP A 392 12.39 9.94 6.26
C TRP A 392 11.72 11.32 6.35
N HIS A 393 10.95 11.56 7.41
CA HIS A 393 10.26 12.82 7.64
C HIS A 393 10.12 13.10 9.15
N GLU A 394 10.13 14.38 9.55
CA GLU A 394 10.11 14.80 10.97
C GLU A 394 8.81 14.44 11.71
N SER A 395 7.72 14.27 10.97
CA SER A 395 6.43 13.88 11.52
C SER A 395 6.33 12.37 11.83
N VAL A 396 7.31 11.58 11.42
CA VAL A 396 7.30 10.13 11.64
C VAL A 396 7.59 9.85 13.11
N ARG A 397 6.77 9.00 13.72
CA ARG A 397 6.99 8.48 15.07
C ARG A 397 7.48 7.05 15.00
N THR A 398 8.32 6.66 15.94
CA THR A 398 8.92 5.32 16.00
C THR A 398 8.60 4.67 17.31
N TYR A 399 8.27 3.39 17.25
CA TYR A 399 7.85 2.61 18.39
C TYR A 399 8.57 1.26 18.41
N ARG A 400 8.83 0.74 19.60
CA ARG A 400 9.24 -0.65 19.84
C ARG A 400 8.10 -1.43 20.44
N ILE A 401 7.96 -2.67 20.04
CA ILE A 401 6.93 -3.60 20.50
C ILE A 401 7.59 -4.83 21.13
N ARG A 402 7.10 -5.26 22.30
CA ARG A 402 7.61 -6.44 23.02
C ARG A 402 6.48 -7.33 23.49
N ASP A 403 6.75 -8.64 23.59
CA ASP A 403 5.93 -9.63 24.28
C ASP A 403 6.69 -10.09 25.54
N GLY A 404 6.39 -9.46 26.68
CA GLY A 404 7.18 -9.60 27.91
C GLY A 404 8.64 -9.20 27.68
N GLU A 405 9.57 -10.14 27.87
CA GLU A 405 11.01 -9.92 27.65
C GLU A 405 11.44 -10.11 26.18
N HIS A 406 10.54 -10.58 25.31
CA HIS A 406 10.85 -10.80 23.90
C HIS A 406 10.70 -9.52 23.09
N ASP A 407 11.79 -9.08 22.46
CA ASP A 407 11.76 -7.98 21.50
C ASP A 407 11.15 -8.43 20.18
N LEU A 408 9.90 -8.02 19.92
CA LEU A 408 9.22 -8.31 18.66
C LEU A 408 9.74 -7.43 17.52
N GLY A 409 10.26 -6.25 17.86
CA GLY A 409 10.91 -5.32 16.95
C GLY A 409 10.30 -3.94 17.00
N CYS A 410 10.35 -3.22 15.87
CA CYS A 410 9.95 -1.82 15.82
C CYS A 410 8.99 -1.53 14.67
N PHE A 411 8.31 -0.39 14.75
CA PHE A 411 7.55 0.14 13.63
C PHE A 411 7.59 1.66 13.55
N TYR A 412 7.37 2.16 12.34
CA TYR A 412 7.20 3.58 12.04
C TYR A 412 5.71 3.93 11.90
N ALA A 413 5.29 5.10 12.37
CA ALA A 413 3.96 5.65 12.14
C ALA A 413 4.08 7.00 11.43
N ASP A 414 3.61 7.05 10.19
CA ASP A 414 3.60 8.25 9.35
C ASP A 414 2.15 8.61 9.00
N LEU A 415 1.53 9.44 9.83
CA LEU A 415 0.07 9.54 9.89
C LEU A 415 -0.53 10.78 9.21
N HIS A 416 0.30 11.65 8.64
CA HIS A 416 -0.15 12.94 8.13
C HIS A 416 -0.02 13.06 6.60
N PRO A 417 -0.91 13.84 5.94
CA PRO A 417 -0.89 14.07 4.51
C PRO A 417 0.22 15.03 4.09
N ARG A 418 0.81 14.78 2.92
CA ARG A 418 1.80 15.64 2.29
C ARG A 418 1.69 15.55 0.78
N GLU A 419 2.06 16.59 0.05
CA GLU A 419 2.03 16.59 -1.42
C GLU A 419 2.96 15.51 -2.02
N SER A 420 4.05 15.19 -1.33
CA SER A 420 5.00 14.14 -1.71
C SER A 420 4.62 12.72 -1.26
N LYS A 421 3.42 12.54 -0.67
CA LYS A 421 2.96 11.26 -0.14
C LYS A 421 1.70 10.81 -0.87
N ARG A 422 1.65 9.52 -1.23
CA ARG A 422 0.47 8.94 -1.88
C ARG A 422 -0.76 8.98 -0.96
N PRO A 423 -1.98 9.09 -1.51
CA PRO A 423 -3.21 9.10 -0.72
C PRO A 423 -3.52 7.73 -0.09
N GLY A 424 -4.44 7.71 0.87
CA GLY A 424 -4.94 6.49 1.52
C GLY A 424 -4.25 6.17 2.85
N ALA A 425 -4.39 4.93 3.28
CA ALA A 425 -3.69 4.37 4.43
C ALA A 425 -3.19 2.97 4.04
N TRP A 426 -2.06 2.55 4.63
CA TRP A 426 -1.46 1.26 4.36
C TRP A 426 -0.45 0.86 5.44
N MET A 427 -0.19 -0.44 5.52
CA MET A 427 0.88 -1.07 6.29
C MET A 427 1.88 -1.72 5.33
N ASN A 428 3.18 -1.62 5.63
CA ASN A 428 4.21 -2.42 4.96
C ASN A 428 5.16 -3.07 6.00
N SER A 429 5.79 -4.17 5.60
CA SER A 429 6.98 -4.71 6.28
C SER A 429 8.26 -4.22 5.61
N LEU A 430 9.25 -3.78 6.40
CA LEU A 430 10.59 -3.42 5.94
C LEU A 430 11.60 -4.55 6.21
N VAL A 431 11.44 -5.24 7.35
CA VAL A 431 12.24 -6.42 7.71
C VAL A 431 11.29 -7.48 8.29
N THR A 432 11.38 -8.68 7.74
CA THR A 432 10.66 -9.87 8.24
C THR A 432 11.65 -10.78 8.96
N GLY A 433 11.63 -10.72 10.28
CA GLY A 433 12.50 -11.46 11.18
C GLY A 433 11.85 -12.73 11.73
N LEU A 434 12.40 -13.18 12.86
CA LEU A 434 11.88 -14.26 13.71
C LEU A 434 12.21 -13.88 15.16
N PRO A 435 11.34 -13.10 15.84
CA PRO A 435 11.64 -12.49 17.13
C PRO A 435 12.10 -13.47 18.21
N ARG A 436 11.45 -14.64 18.31
CA ARG A 436 11.84 -15.68 19.27
C ARG A 436 13.24 -16.27 19.03
N ALA A 437 13.79 -16.09 17.83
CA ALA A 437 15.17 -16.43 17.49
C ALA A 437 16.12 -15.22 17.56
N GLY A 438 15.70 -14.10 18.15
CA GLY A 438 16.51 -12.89 18.30
C GLY A 438 16.64 -12.04 17.02
N ARG A 439 15.78 -12.27 16.02
CA ARG A 439 15.73 -11.47 14.79
C ARG A 439 14.44 -10.63 14.80
N PRO A 440 14.46 -9.35 15.19
CA PRO A 440 13.25 -8.54 15.31
C PRO A 440 12.63 -8.21 13.95
N HIS A 441 11.32 -7.94 13.94
CA HIS A 441 10.59 -7.41 12.79
C HIS A 441 10.73 -5.88 12.68
N LEU A 442 10.62 -5.35 11.48
CA LEU A 442 10.48 -3.92 11.23
C LEU A 442 9.30 -3.66 10.31
N GLY A 443 8.30 -2.93 10.79
CA GLY A 443 7.10 -2.58 10.02
C GLY A 443 6.85 -1.08 9.95
N LEU A 444 5.78 -0.69 9.27
CA LEU A 444 5.28 0.68 9.27
C LEU A 444 3.78 0.73 9.08
N ILE A 445 3.16 1.78 9.61
CA ILE A 445 1.80 2.20 9.26
C ILE A 445 1.86 3.63 8.70
N CYS A 446 1.13 3.85 7.61
CA CYS A 446 1.04 5.13 6.93
C CYS A 446 -0.44 5.50 6.77
N ALA A 447 -0.77 6.77 7.01
CA ALA A 447 -2.11 7.30 6.80
C ALA A 447 -2.05 8.79 6.41
N ASN A 448 -3.19 9.34 6.02
CA ASN A 448 -3.37 10.75 5.63
C ASN A 448 -4.41 11.42 6.54
N LEU A 449 -4.17 11.41 7.85
CA LEU A 449 -5.07 11.91 8.89
C LEU A 449 -4.89 13.42 9.12
N ASN A 450 -5.93 14.06 9.66
CA ASN A 450 -5.88 15.46 10.07
C ASN A 450 -4.64 15.80 10.90
N GLU A 451 -3.98 16.90 10.53
CA GLU A 451 -2.79 17.40 11.20
C GLU A 451 -3.14 18.27 12.41
N ALA A 452 -2.11 18.56 13.22
CA ALA A 452 -2.20 19.59 14.24
C ALA A 452 -2.39 20.98 13.61
N LEU A 453 -3.18 21.83 14.26
CA LEU A 453 -3.41 23.22 13.83
C LEU A 453 -2.81 24.18 14.85
N GLY A 454 -1.67 24.78 14.51
CA GLY A 454 -0.91 25.63 15.43
C GLY A 454 -0.50 24.85 16.69
N ASP A 455 -0.89 25.36 17.86
CA ASP A 455 -0.60 24.72 19.16
C ASP A 455 -1.64 23.64 19.56
N LYS A 456 -2.68 23.39 18.74
CA LYS A 456 -3.72 22.40 19.03
C LYS A 456 -3.24 20.99 18.59
N PRO A 457 -3.54 19.93 19.35
CA PRO A 457 -3.21 18.56 18.94
C PRO A 457 -3.96 18.16 17.66
N ALA A 458 -3.44 17.16 16.93
CA ALA A 458 -4.17 16.53 15.85
C ALA A 458 -5.45 15.85 16.41
N LEU A 459 -6.61 16.33 15.96
CA LEU A 459 -7.92 15.79 16.36
C LEU A 459 -8.50 14.96 15.22
N LEU A 460 -8.85 13.72 15.52
CA LEU A 460 -9.32 12.74 14.54
C LEU A 460 -10.86 12.68 14.51
N THR A 461 -11.39 12.40 13.33
CA THR A 461 -12.76 11.88 13.18
C THR A 461 -12.83 10.42 13.61
N HIS A 462 -14.04 9.91 13.90
CA HIS A 462 -14.21 8.48 14.21
C HIS A 462 -13.67 7.56 13.10
N ARG A 463 -13.88 7.93 11.84
CA ARG A 463 -13.37 7.16 10.69
C ARG A 463 -11.84 7.14 10.60
N GLU A 464 -11.18 8.22 11.02
CA GLU A 464 -9.72 8.25 11.12
C GLU A 464 -9.22 7.36 12.26
N VAL A 465 -9.96 7.28 13.38
CA VAL A 465 -9.67 6.29 14.44
C VAL A 465 -9.77 4.88 13.89
N GLU A 466 -10.86 4.54 13.18
CA GLU A 466 -11.02 3.22 12.55
C GLU A 466 -9.89 2.90 11.57
N THR A 467 -9.48 3.88 10.75
CA THR A 467 -8.35 3.74 9.83
C THR A 467 -7.05 3.37 10.55
N VAL A 468 -6.73 4.06 11.65
CA VAL A 468 -5.52 3.75 12.43
C VAL A 468 -5.58 2.35 13.03
N PHE A 469 -6.74 1.93 13.53
CA PHE A 469 -6.93 0.57 14.05
C PHE A 469 -6.80 -0.49 12.95
N HIS A 470 -7.32 -0.23 11.75
CA HIS A 470 -7.19 -1.11 10.61
C HIS A 470 -5.72 -1.34 10.22
N GLU A 471 -4.94 -0.26 10.05
CA GLU A 471 -3.51 -0.40 9.74
C GLU A 471 -2.71 -1.05 10.88
N PHE A 472 -3.13 -0.83 12.12
CA PHE A 472 -2.53 -1.50 13.27
C PHE A 472 -2.87 -2.99 13.32
N GLY A 473 -4.03 -3.43 12.81
CA GLY A 473 -4.38 -4.84 12.61
C GLY A 473 -3.40 -5.54 11.68
N HIS A 474 -3.15 -4.97 10.50
CA HIS A 474 -2.10 -5.42 9.57
C HIS A 474 -0.73 -5.45 10.23
N LEU A 475 -0.39 -4.41 11.01
CA LEU A 475 0.89 -4.35 11.71
C LEU A 475 1.01 -5.47 12.74
N LEU A 476 -0.03 -5.74 13.53
CA LEU A 476 -0.04 -6.84 14.49
C LEU A 476 0.12 -8.19 13.80
N HIS A 477 -0.52 -8.39 12.64
CA HIS A 477 -0.37 -9.61 11.84
C HIS A 477 1.09 -9.86 11.46
N HIS A 478 1.84 -8.80 11.13
CA HIS A 478 3.29 -8.87 10.90
C HIS A 478 4.08 -9.09 12.20
N MET A 479 3.91 -8.21 13.18
CA MET A 479 4.76 -8.17 14.39
C MET A 479 4.60 -9.40 15.29
N LEU A 480 3.45 -10.06 15.26
CA LEU A 480 3.17 -11.27 16.03
C LEU A 480 3.51 -12.56 15.26
N SER A 481 4.02 -12.45 14.02
CA SER A 481 4.38 -13.63 13.24
C SER A 481 5.59 -14.37 13.82
N GLU A 482 5.43 -15.68 14.00
CA GLU A 482 6.47 -16.63 14.43
C GLU A 482 6.87 -17.62 13.34
N VAL A 483 6.48 -17.35 12.08
CA VAL A 483 6.80 -18.21 10.95
C VAL A 483 8.27 -18.05 10.56
N GLU A 484 9.02 -19.16 10.49
CA GLU A 484 10.47 -19.13 10.24
C GLU A 484 10.87 -18.80 8.80
N ILE A 485 9.95 -19.04 7.84
CA ILE A 485 10.15 -18.82 6.41
C ILE A 485 9.60 -17.42 6.05
N PRO A 486 10.45 -16.43 5.74
CA PRO A 486 10.03 -15.05 5.50
C PRO A 486 8.90 -14.88 4.46
N SER A 487 8.96 -15.61 3.34
CA SER A 487 7.96 -15.61 2.27
C SER A 487 6.59 -16.16 2.67
N LEU A 488 6.47 -16.72 3.88
CA LEU A 488 5.22 -17.19 4.48
C LEU A 488 4.89 -16.48 5.80
N ALA A 489 5.73 -15.53 6.23
CA ALA A 489 5.60 -14.84 7.51
C ALA A 489 4.83 -13.53 7.40
N GLY A 490 4.23 -13.12 8.52
CA GLY A 490 3.51 -11.85 8.62
C GLY A 490 2.34 -11.75 7.65
N THR A 491 2.29 -10.66 6.90
CA THR A 491 1.23 -10.37 5.93
C THR A 491 1.38 -11.11 4.59
N ASN A 492 2.36 -12.02 4.45
CA ASN A 492 2.53 -12.89 3.28
C ASN A 492 1.51 -14.05 3.23
N VAL A 493 0.23 -13.66 3.17
CA VAL A 493 -0.95 -14.54 3.14
C VAL A 493 -1.70 -14.40 1.82
N ALA A 494 -2.78 -15.17 1.64
CA ALA A 494 -3.69 -14.95 0.52
C ALA A 494 -4.27 -13.51 0.59
N TRP A 495 -4.28 -12.78 -0.52
CA TRP A 495 -4.67 -11.37 -0.54
C TRP A 495 -6.12 -11.11 -0.12
N ASP A 496 -7.01 -12.06 -0.32
CA ASP A 496 -8.40 -12.01 0.14
C ASP A 496 -8.58 -12.49 1.59
N PHE A 497 -7.48 -12.79 2.29
CA PHE A 497 -7.43 -13.02 3.74
C PHE A 497 -6.72 -11.88 4.49
N VAL A 498 -5.85 -11.12 3.82
CA VAL A 498 -5.00 -10.11 4.48
C VAL A 498 -5.81 -9.05 5.23
N GLU A 499 -7.03 -8.74 4.76
CA GLU A 499 -7.94 -7.76 5.36
C GLU A 499 -8.78 -8.30 6.55
N LEU A 500 -8.50 -9.52 7.04
CA LEU A 500 -9.19 -10.09 8.21
C LEU A 500 -8.69 -9.56 9.56
N PRO A 501 -7.37 -9.54 9.85
CA PRO A 501 -6.83 -9.05 11.13
C PRO A 501 -7.02 -7.56 11.30
#